data_AF-A0A7C4UCL4-F1
#
_entry.id   AF-A0A7C4UCL4-F1
#
_cell.length_a   1.000
_cell.length_b   1.000
_cell.length_c   1.000
_cell.angle_alpha   90.00
_cell.angle_beta   90.00
_cell.angle_gamma   90.00
#
_symmetry.space_group_name_H-M   'P 1'
#
loop_
_entity.id
_entity.type
_entity.pdbx_description
1 polymer ?
#
loop_
_entity_poly.entity_id
_entity_poly.type
_entity_poly.pdbx_seq_one_letter_code
_entity_poly.pdbx_strand_id
1 'polypeptide(L)'
;LNMRKQVEAKAAEMVAKLPATADAVTREQEQKKRLEEAFANLAREKSDCPSKENGGDLQNWFPRFGSMVEPFAQAAFALKPYEMSLPVKTNFGYHLILVIDRKPGMAVKFDEVKDAVREVYCNKLREAVIAAMRPQAKIVIYSDK
;
A
#
# COMPACT_ATOMS: atom_id res chain seq x y z
N LEU A 1 -7.93 13.64 -13.50
CA LEU A 1 -6.55 14.00 -13.91
C LEU A 1 -5.61 12.92 -13.40
N ASN A 2 -4.85 12.24 -14.26
CA ASN A 2 -4.15 11.01 -13.90
C ASN A 2 -2.90 11.29 -13.04
N MET A 3 -3.02 11.21 -11.69
CA MET A 3 -1.92 11.51 -10.74
C MET A 3 -0.66 10.69 -11.02
N ARG A 4 -0.82 9.43 -11.43
CA ARG A 4 0.30 8.57 -11.85
C ARG A 4 1.13 9.20 -12.97
N LYS A 5 0.47 9.73 -14.01
CA LYS A 5 1.16 10.43 -15.12
C LYS A 5 1.89 11.69 -14.66
N GLN A 6 1.37 12.39 -13.64
CA GLN A 6 2.05 13.57 -13.08
C GLN A 6 3.35 13.18 -12.37
N VAL A 7 3.33 12.09 -11.59
CA VAL A 7 4.53 11.55 -10.94
C VAL A 7 5.55 11.10 -11.99
N GLU A 8 5.13 10.31 -12.98
CA GLU A 8 6.00 9.82 -14.06
C GLU A 8 6.64 10.97 -14.85
N ALA A 9 5.84 11.98 -15.23
CA ALA A 9 6.34 13.13 -15.96
C ALA A 9 7.33 13.96 -15.14
N LYS A 10 7.03 14.20 -13.86
CA LYS A 10 7.92 14.96 -12.97
C LYS A 10 9.22 14.21 -12.68
N ALA A 11 9.16 12.90 -12.49
CA ALA A 11 10.35 12.05 -12.37
C ALA A 11 11.20 12.08 -13.65
N ALA A 12 10.56 11.95 -14.83
CA ALA A 12 11.25 12.01 -16.11
C ALA A 12 11.94 13.37 -16.35
N GLU A 13 11.29 14.48 -15.98
CA GLU A 13 11.89 15.82 -16.07
C GLU A 13 13.12 15.95 -15.17
N MET A 14 13.08 15.41 -13.95
CA MET A 14 14.21 15.42 -13.03
C MET A 14 15.37 14.54 -13.57
N VAL A 15 15.05 13.41 -14.17
CA VAL A 15 16.04 12.50 -14.78
C VAL A 15 16.67 13.12 -16.03
N ALA A 16 15.91 13.86 -16.84
CA ALA A 16 16.44 14.54 -18.03
C ALA A 16 17.54 15.57 -17.72
N LYS A 17 17.61 16.06 -16.47
CA LYS A 17 18.64 16.99 -16.00
C LYS A 17 19.94 16.29 -15.61
N LEU A 18 20.00 14.95 -15.61
CA LEU A 18 21.23 14.20 -15.32
C LEU A 18 22.24 14.33 -16.47
N PRO A 19 23.55 14.39 -16.15
CA PRO A 19 24.59 14.47 -17.15
C PRO A 19 24.59 13.20 -18.03
N ALA A 20 24.79 13.38 -19.34
CA ALA A 20 24.82 12.29 -20.30
C ALA A 20 25.97 11.28 -20.07
N THR A 21 26.95 11.65 -19.25
CA THR A 21 28.13 10.86 -18.90
C THR A 21 27.90 9.86 -17.77
N ALA A 22 26.74 9.88 -17.09
CA ALA A 22 26.41 8.91 -16.05
C ALA A 22 26.32 7.49 -16.64
N ASP A 23 26.94 6.54 -15.94
CA ASP A 23 26.84 5.13 -16.28
C ASP A 23 25.42 4.57 -16.04
N ALA A 24 25.17 3.35 -16.51
CA ALA A 24 23.84 2.75 -16.43
C ALA A 24 23.35 2.57 -14.99
N VAL A 25 24.26 2.23 -14.06
CA VAL A 25 23.93 1.97 -12.65
C VAL A 25 23.52 3.27 -11.96
N THR A 26 24.30 4.34 -12.15
CA THR A 26 24.00 5.66 -11.59
C THR A 26 22.69 6.19 -12.13
N ARG A 27 22.42 5.99 -13.44
CA ARG A 27 21.14 6.38 -14.04
C ARG A 27 19.97 5.65 -13.44
N GLU A 28 20.07 4.34 -13.23
CA GLU A 28 18.99 3.56 -12.62
C GLU A 28 18.72 4.01 -11.17
N GLN A 29 19.77 4.22 -10.38
CA GLN A 29 19.65 4.71 -9.00
C GLN A 29 19.01 6.09 -8.94
N GLU A 30 19.42 7.00 -9.83
CA GLU A 30 18.84 8.33 -9.90
C GLU A 30 17.39 8.28 -10.40
N GLN A 31 17.04 7.44 -11.37
CA GLN A 31 15.65 7.26 -11.80
C GLN A 31 14.74 6.83 -10.64
N LYS A 32 15.19 5.84 -9.85
CA LYS A 32 14.52 5.37 -8.64
C LYS A 32 14.31 6.49 -7.64
N LYS A 33 15.38 7.22 -7.33
CA LYS A 33 15.35 8.37 -6.42
C LYS A 33 14.43 9.48 -6.91
N ARG A 34 14.48 9.85 -8.19
CA ARG A 34 13.62 10.90 -8.77
C ARG A 34 12.15 10.49 -8.79
N LEU A 35 11.87 9.20 -8.97
CA LEU A 35 10.51 8.67 -8.86
C LEU A 35 9.96 8.82 -7.43
N GLU A 36 10.75 8.44 -6.42
CA GLU A 36 10.42 8.63 -5.01
C GLU A 36 10.22 10.11 -4.66
N GLU A 37 11.14 10.98 -5.09
CA GLU A 37 11.06 12.44 -4.88
C GLU A 37 9.81 13.04 -5.55
N ALA A 38 9.50 12.65 -6.79
CA ALA A 38 8.33 13.12 -7.51
C ALA A 38 7.03 12.68 -6.81
N PHE A 39 6.97 11.43 -6.35
CA PHE A 39 5.84 10.88 -5.60
C PHE A 39 5.66 11.62 -4.27
N ALA A 40 6.73 11.77 -3.48
CA ALA A 40 6.71 12.44 -2.18
C ALA A 40 6.26 13.89 -2.27
N ASN A 41 6.70 14.60 -3.32
CA ASN A 41 6.27 15.97 -3.56
C ASN A 41 4.77 16.06 -3.88
N LEU A 42 4.26 15.14 -4.71
CA LEU A 42 2.83 15.11 -5.02
C LEU A 42 1.99 14.70 -3.80
N ALA A 43 2.49 13.78 -2.98
CA ALA A 43 1.85 13.36 -1.75
C ALA A 43 1.73 14.51 -0.75
N ARG A 44 2.79 15.30 -0.53
CA ARG A 44 2.74 16.51 0.33
C ARG A 44 1.69 17.51 -0.11
N GLU A 45 1.55 17.70 -1.42
CA GLU A 45 0.65 18.70 -2.00
C GLU A 45 -0.82 18.24 -2.01
N LYS A 46 -1.09 16.97 -2.31
CA LYS A 46 -2.44 16.49 -2.68
C LYS A 46 -2.97 15.33 -1.84
N SER A 47 -2.19 14.75 -0.93
CA SER A 47 -2.66 13.63 -0.11
C SER A 47 -3.46 14.12 1.08
N ASP A 48 -4.57 13.42 1.34
CA ASP A 48 -5.40 13.60 2.55
C ASP A 48 -4.92 12.74 3.73
N CYS A 49 -3.96 11.83 3.50
CA CYS A 49 -3.41 10.98 4.55
C CYS A 49 -2.43 11.77 5.44
N PRO A 50 -2.41 11.54 6.77
CA PRO A 50 -1.41 12.13 7.66
C PRO A 50 0.05 11.84 7.23
N SER A 51 0.29 10.74 6.51
CA SER A 51 1.62 10.42 5.96
C SER A 51 2.12 11.44 4.93
N LYS A 52 1.28 12.37 4.46
CA LYS A 52 1.65 13.44 3.52
C LYS A 52 2.87 14.23 3.99
N GLU A 53 3.03 14.48 5.29
CA GLU A 53 4.16 15.23 5.86
C GLU A 53 5.49 14.56 5.51
N ASN A 54 5.50 13.23 5.54
CA ASN A 54 6.63 12.37 5.20
C ASN A 54 6.59 11.91 3.72
N GLY A 55 5.90 12.63 2.85
CA GLY A 55 5.84 12.30 1.42
C GLY A 55 5.03 11.03 1.10
N GLY A 56 4.10 10.64 1.97
CA GLY A 56 3.29 9.44 1.79
C GLY A 56 3.94 8.16 2.33
N ASP A 57 5.13 8.26 2.94
CA ASP A 57 5.80 7.10 3.53
C ASP A 57 5.02 6.55 4.74
N LEU A 58 4.81 5.24 4.74
CA LEU A 58 4.15 4.51 5.81
C LEU A 58 5.11 4.17 6.98
N GLN A 59 6.40 4.55 6.86
CA GLN A 59 7.50 4.45 7.84
C GLN A 59 7.87 3.04 8.29
N ASN A 60 6.93 2.10 8.25
CA ASN A 60 7.08 0.72 8.69
C ASN A 60 6.79 -0.26 7.57
N TRP A 61 7.58 -1.32 7.55
CA TRP A 61 7.27 -2.53 6.79
C TRP A 61 5.95 -3.12 7.29
N PHE A 62 5.03 -3.40 6.38
CA PHE A 62 3.78 -4.07 6.72
C PHE A 62 3.72 -5.48 6.11
N PRO A 63 3.22 -6.49 6.86
CA PRO A 63 2.96 -7.82 6.33
C PRO A 63 1.82 -7.80 5.30
N ARG A 64 1.75 -8.84 4.47
CA ARG A 64 0.66 -8.99 3.49
C ARG A 64 -0.73 -9.03 4.14
N PHE A 65 -0.84 -9.54 5.36
CA PHE A 65 -2.11 -9.73 6.04
C PHE A 65 -2.17 -8.97 7.36
N GLY A 66 -3.34 -8.40 7.68
CA GLY A 66 -3.65 -7.85 9.00
C GLY A 66 -3.37 -6.36 9.21
N SER A 67 -2.36 -5.78 8.54
CA SER A 67 -1.96 -4.38 8.79
C SER A 67 -2.63 -3.35 7.89
N MET A 68 -3.07 -3.75 6.69
CA MET A 68 -3.67 -2.86 5.69
C MET A 68 -4.98 -3.44 5.19
N VAL A 69 -5.90 -2.58 4.73
CA VAL A 69 -7.14 -3.03 4.07
C VAL A 69 -6.80 -3.87 2.85
N GLU A 70 -7.58 -4.94 2.63
CA GLU A 70 -7.27 -5.95 1.62
C GLU A 70 -7.03 -5.39 0.21
N PRO A 71 -7.82 -4.42 -0.32
CA PRO A 71 -7.56 -3.85 -1.65
C PRO A 71 -6.20 -3.15 -1.74
N PHE A 72 -5.78 -2.48 -0.66
CA PHE A 72 -4.49 -1.80 -0.60
C PHE A 72 -3.34 -2.80 -0.55
N ALA A 73 -3.43 -3.79 0.36
CA ALA A 73 -2.42 -4.81 0.51
C ALA A 73 -2.26 -5.65 -0.76
N GLN A 74 -3.37 -6.02 -1.40
CA GLN A 74 -3.35 -6.78 -2.65
C GLN A 74 -2.64 -6.01 -3.77
N ALA A 75 -2.96 -4.72 -3.95
CA ALA A 75 -2.32 -3.89 -4.96
C ALA A 75 -0.82 -3.69 -4.68
N ALA A 76 -0.45 -3.37 -3.44
CA ALA A 76 0.95 -3.18 -3.05
C ALA A 76 1.80 -4.44 -3.30
N PHE A 77 1.32 -5.62 -2.90
CA PHE A 77 2.08 -6.86 -3.05
C PHE A 77 2.07 -7.46 -4.47
N ALA A 78 1.21 -6.96 -5.37
CA ALA A 78 1.21 -7.31 -6.79
C ALA A 78 2.25 -6.54 -7.60
N LEU A 79 2.70 -5.39 -7.10
CA LEU A 79 3.68 -4.53 -7.75
C LEU A 79 5.12 -5.00 -7.50
N LYS A 80 6.00 -4.70 -8.46
CA LYS A 80 7.45 -4.81 -8.27
C LYS A 80 8.00 -3.58 -7.54
N PRO A 81 9.18 -3.69 -6.91
CA PRO A 81 9.90 -2.50 -6.44
C PRO A 81 10.04 -1.48 -7.57
N TYR A 82 9.85 -0.21 -7.21
CA TYR A 82 9.81 0.96 -8.08
C TYR A 82 8.66 1.00 -9.09
N GLU A 83 7.58 0.26 -8.83
CA GLU A 83 6.37 0.29 -9.64
C GLU A 83 5.24 1.05 -8.93
N MET A 84 4.42 1.74 -9.73
CA MET A 84 3.21 2.43 -9.25
C MET A 84 1.93 1.72 -9.70
N SER A 85 0.98 1.64 -8.77
CA SER A 85 -0.37 1.12 -9.02
C SER A 85 -1.20 2.04 -9.92
N LEU A 86 -2.33 1.50 -10.39
CA LEU A 86 -3.49 2.31 -10.78
C LEU A 86 -4.23 2.80 -9.52
N PRO A 87 -5.16 3.78 -9.62
CA PRO A 87 -5.94 4.21 -8.46
C PRO A 87 -6.68 3.06 -7.78
N VAL A 88 -6.34 2.79 -6.52
CA VAL A 88 -6.92 1.71 -5.70
C VAL A 88 -8.04 2.29 -4.85
N LYS A 89 -9.26 1.77 -4.99
CA LYS A 89 -10.42 2.18 -4.17
C LYS A 89 -10.43 1.42 -2.84
N THR A 90 -10.65 2.14 -1.75
CA THR A 90 -10.85 1.61 -0.39
C THR A 90 -11.97 2.35 0.30
N ASN A 91 -12.31 1.96 1.54
CA ASN A 91 -13.25 2.68 2.39
C ASN A 91 -12.77 4.10 2.77
N PHE A 92 -11.47 4.38 2.60
CA PHE A 92 -10.86 5.68 2.87
C PHE A 92 -10.73 6.57 1.61
N GLY A 93 -11.28 6.14 0.47
CA GLY A 93 -11.17 6.84 -0.81
C GLY A 93 -10.21 6.14 -1.78
N TYR A 94 -9.52 6.94 -2.61
CA TYR A 94 -8.62 6.44 -3.65
C TYR A 94 -7.16 6.59 -3.23
N HIS A 95 -6.39 5.54 -3.48
CA HIS A 95 -4.97 5.46 -3.15
C HIS A 95 -4.15 5.28 -4.41
N LEU A 96 -3.03 6.00 -4.49
CA LEU A 96 -1.95 5.72 -5.41
C LEU A 96 -0.80 5.16 -4.59
N ILE A 97 -0.31 3.99 -4.97
CA ILE A 97 0.72 3.23 -4.24
C ILE A 97 1.97 3.16 -5.11
N LEU A 98 3.12 3.55 -4.54
CA LEU A 98 4.46 3.31 -5.03
C LEU A 98 5.14 2.30 -4.09
N VAL A 99 5.68 1.20 -4.63
CA VAL A 99 6.45 0.24 -3.84
C VAL A 99 7.93 0.58 -3.95
N ILE A 100 8.57 0.93 -2.85
CA ILE A 100 10.02 1.24 -2.84
C ILE A 100 10.88 0.00 -2.71
N ASP A 101 10.42 -0.99 -1.95
CA ASP A 101 11.16 -2.22 -1.68
C ASP A 101 10.22 -3.34 -1.22
N ARG A 102 10.68 -4.58 -1.30
CA ARG A 102 9.94 -5.79 -0.89
C ARG A 102 10.88 -6.81 -0.25
N LYS A 103 10.60 -7.14 1.01
CA LYS A 103 11.26 -8.27 1.68
C LYS A 103 10.59 -9.59 1.27
N PRO A 104 11.37 -10.62 0.90
CA PRO A 104 10.82 -11.95 0.68
C PRO A 104 10.22 -12.48 1.99
N GLY A 105 9.09 -13.19 1.87
CA GLY A 105 8.54 -13.91 2.99
C GLY A 105 9.50 -15.02 3.42
N MET A 106 9.56 -15.29 4.72
CA MET A 106 10.27 -16.46 5.23
C MET A 106 9.41 -17.71 5.01
N ALA A 107 10.04 -18.77 4.50
CA ALA A 107 9.39 -20.08 4.49
C ALA A 107 9.26 -20.55 5.95
N VAL A 108 8.02 -20.64 6.42
CA VAL A 108 7.66 -21.15 7.75
C VAL A 108 7.05 -22.52 7.60
N LYS A 109 7.42 -23.47 8.47
CA LYS A 109 6.76 -24.78 8.48
C LYS A 109 5.37 -24.62 9.06
N PHE A 110 4.40 -25.32 8.48
CA PHE A 110 3.01 -25.26 8.97
C PHE A 110 2.92 -25.54 10.47
N ASP A 111 3.68 -26.52 10.98
CA ASP A 111 3.68 -26.89 12.40
C ASP A 111 4.10 -25.75 13.34
N GLU A 112 4.96 -24.83 12.87
CA GLU A 112 5.45 -23.69 13.64
C GLU A 112 4.43 -22.55 13.70
N VAL A 113 3.55 -22.46 12.69
CA VAL A 113 2.57 -21.36 12.56
C VAL A 113 1.12 -21.81 12.72
N LYS A 114 0.86 -23.11 12.95
CA LYS A 114 -0.49 -23.68 13.01
C LYS A 114 -1.42 -22.93 13.97
N ASP A 115 -0.90 -22.47 15.10
CA ASP A 115 -1.69 -21.80 16.13
C ASP A 115 -2.02 -20.36 15.72
N ALA A 116 -1.06 -19.63 15.14
CA ALA A 116 -1.29 -18.31 14.56
C ALA A 116 -2.26 -18.37 13.36
N VAL A 117 -2.09 -19.37 12.48
CA VAL A 117 -3.01 -19.63 11.36
C VAL A 117 -4.41 -19.92 11.89
N ARG A 118 -4.54 -20.80 12.90
CA ARG A 118 -5.83 -21.09 13.53
C ARG A 118 -6.49 -19.82 14.06
N GLU A 119 -5.77 -18.98 14.77
CA GLU A 119 -6.30 -17.72 15.31
C GLU A 119 -6.84 -16.80 14.22
N VAL A 120 -6.05 -16.57 13.16
CA VAL A 120 -6.45 -15.74 12.02
C VAL A 120 -7.70 -16.31 11.33
N TYR A 121 -7.73 -17.62 11.08
CA TYR A 121 -8.87 -18.27 10.43
C TYR A 121 -10.11 -18.31 11.33
N CYS A 122 -9.95 -18.51 12.65
CA CYS A 122 -11.05 -18.45 13.60
C CYS A 122 -11.67 -17.05 13.66
N ASN A 123 -10.85 -15.99 13.65
CA ASN A 123 -11.34 -14.61 13.59
C ASN A 123 -12.10 -14.35 12.29
N LYS A 124 -11.54 -14.76 11.14
CA LYS A 124 -12.19 -14.62 9.84
C LYS A 124 -13.51 -15.41 9.76
N LEU A 125 -13.55 -16.62 10.31
CA LEU A 125 -14.77 -17.43 10.38
C LEU A 125 -15.81 -16.77 11.28
N ARG A 126 -15.41 -16.23 12.43
CA ARG A 126 -16.29 -15.51 13.34
C ARG A 126 -16.94 -14.32 12.63
N GLU A 127 -16.16 -13.50 11.94
CA GLU A 127 -16.69 -12.36 11.16
C GLU A 127 -17.68 -12.82 10.10
N ALA A 128 -17.37 -13.89 9.36
CA ALA A 128 -18.26 -14.44 8.34
C ALA A 128 -19.57 -14.98 8.94
N VAL A 129 -19.50 -15.69 10.07
CA VAL A 129 -20.68 -16.21 10.79
C VAL A 129 -21.54 -15.06 11.31
N ILE A 130 -20.94 -14.04 11.94
CA ILE A 130 -21.67 -12.86 12.40
C ILE A 130 -22.37 -12.17 11.23
N ALA A 131 -21.66 -11.95 10.11
CA ALA A 131 -22.24 -11.32 8.93
C ALA A 131 -23.42 -12.13 8.35
N ALA A 132 -23.32 -13.46 8.34
CA ALA A 132 -24.38 -14.35 7.86
C ALA A 132 -25.59 -14.45 8.82
N MET A 133 -25.36 -14.39 10.14
CA MET A 133 -26.42 -14.49 11.14
C MET A 133 -27.10 -13.15 11.42
N ARG A 134 -26.41 -12.01 11.24
CA ARG A 134 -26.97 -10.66 11.45
C ARG A 134 -28.30 -10.40 10.73
N PRO A 135 -28.52 -10.77 9.45
CA PRO A 135 -29.81 -10.58 8.79
C PRO A 135 -30.93 -11.49 9.32
N GLN A 136 -30.58 -12.62 9.97
CA GLN A 136 -31.53 -13.59 10.51
C GLN A 136 -31.91 -13.27 11.97
N ALA A 137 -31.11 -12.45 12.65
CA ALA A 137 -31.31 -12.12 14.06
C ALA A 137 -32.21 -10.88 14.23
N LYS A 138 -33.13 -10.93 15.22
CA LYS A 138 -33.88 -9.75 15.66
C LYS A 138 -33.01 -8.89 16.57
N ILE A 139 -32.41 -7.85 16.03
CA ILE A 139 -31.53 -6.92 16.77
C ILE A 139 -32.31 -5.65 17.11
N VAL A 140 -32.49 -5.37 18.40
CA VAL A 140 -33.08 -4.11 18.89
C VAL A 140 -31.97 -3.28 19.53
N ILE A 141 -31.73 -2.09 19.00
CA ILE A 141 -30.75 -1.14 19.55
C ILE A 141 -31.53 -0.06 20.30
N TYR A 142 -31.39 -0.03 21.62
CA TYR A 142 -31.92 1.07 22.43
C TYR A 142 -30.86 2.17 22.49
N SER A 143 -31.20 3.34 21.94
CA SER A 143 -30.37 4.54 22.07
C SER A 143 -30.90 5.32 23.28
N ASP A 144 -30.17 5.29 24.38
CA ASP A 144 -30.44 6.22 25.47
C ASP A 144 -30.08 7.64 24.99
N LYS A 145 -31.07 8.53 25.06
CA LYS A 145 -30.87 9.98 24.94
C LYS A 145 -30.42 10.54 26.28
#